data_AF-A0A377W8A4-F1
#
_entry.id   AF-A0A377W8A4-F1
#
_cell.length_a   1.000
_cell.length_b   1.000
_cell.length_c   1.000
_cell.angle_alpha   90.00
_cell.angle_beta   90.00
_cell.angle_gamma   90.00
#
_symmetry.space_group_name_H-M   'P 1'
#
loop_
_entity.id
_entity.type
_entity.pdbx_description
1 polymer ?
#
loop_
_entity_poly.entity_id
_entity_poly.type
_entity_poly.pdbx_seq_one_letter_code
_entity_poly.pdbx_strand_id
1 'polypeptide(L)' 'MLSAELNGRLPIIGVGGIDSVIAAREKIAAGASLVQIYSGFIFKGPPLIKEIVTHI' A
#
# COMPACT_ATOMS: atom_id res chain seq x y z
N MET A 1 -15.06 -6.22 -5.09
CA MET A 1 -13.62 -6.04 -4.79
C MET A 1 -13.02 -7.41 -4.50
N LEU A 2 -11.78 -7.69 -4.90
CA LEU A 2 -11.13 -8.99 -4.65
C LEU A 2 -11.14 -9.38 -3.15
N SER A 3 -10.95 -8.42 -2.25
CA SER A 3 -11.01 -8.63 -0.79
C SER A 3 -12.34 -9.21 -0.32
N ALA A 4 -13.45 -8.81 -0.92
CA ALA A 4 -14.78 -9.33 -0.59
C ALA A 4 -14.91 -10.81 -1.00
N GLU A 5 -14.43 -11.18 -2.19
CA GLU A 5 -14.45 -12.56 -2.69
C GLU A 5 -13.58 -13.51 -1.83
N LEU A 6 -12.45 -12.99 -1.36
CA LEU A 6 -11.53 -13.75 -0.52
C LEU A 6 -12.05 -13.90 0.92
N ASN A 7 -12.96 -13.02 1.37
CA ASN A 7 -13.55 -13.01 2.70
C ASN A 7 -12.49 -13.14 3.82
N GLY A 8 -11.39 -12.42 3.67
CA GLY A 8 -10.26 -12.42 4.63
C GLY A 8 -9.45 -13.72 4.72
N ARG A 9 -9.74 -14.73 3.91
CA ARG A 9 -9.06 -16.05 3.98
C ARG A 9 -7.65 -16.05 3.41
N LEU A 10 -7.32 -15.07 2.56
CA LEU A 10 -6.02 -14.90 1.96
C LEU A 10 -5.56 -13.45 2.09
N PRO A 11 -4.31 -13.20 2.53
CA PRO A 11 -3.77 -11.85 2.60
C PRO A 11 -3.56 -11.29 1.18
N ILE A 12 -3.84 -10.00 1.01
CA ILE A 12 -3.66 -9.29 -0.26
C ILE A 12 -2.48 -8.32 -0.12
N ILE A 13 -1.60 -8.30 -1.11
CA ILE A 13 -0.54 -7.30 -1.21
C ILE A 13 -0.96 -6.24 -2.24
N GLY A 14 -1.16 -5.01 -1.78
CA GLY A 14 -1.49 -3.86 -2.62
C GLY A 14 -0.24 -3.31 -3.30
N VAL A 15 -0.26 -3.24 -4.62
CA VAL A 15 0.87 -2.75 -5.43
C VAL A 15 0.43 -1.68 -6.41
N GLY A 16 1.41 -0.92 -6.92
CA GLY A 16 1.24 0.05 -8.01
C GLY A 16 0.70 1.41 -7.56
N GLY A 17 1.40 2.48 -7.96
CA GLY A 17 0.98 3.87 -7.73
C GLY A 17 1.11 4.36 -6.28
N ILE A 18 1.89 3.69 -5.43
CA ILE A 18 2.07 4.10 -4.03
C ILE A 18 3.24 5.09 -3.95
N ASP A 19 2.91 6.37 -3.90
CA ASP A 19 3.86 7.47 -3.83
C ASP A 19 3.58 8.43 -2.65
N SER A 20 2.61 8.10 -1.79
CA SER A 20 2.21 8.91 -0.64
C SER A 20 1.54 8.05 0.44
N VAL A 21 1.39 8.60 1.65
CA VAL A 21 0.61 7.97 2.74
C VAL A 21 -0.83 7.72 2.32
N ILE A 22 -1.43 8.67 1.59
CA ILE A 22 -2.83 8.58 1.12
C ILE A 22 -2.97 7.39 0.17
N ALA A 23 -2.09 7.28 -0.84
CA ALA A 23 -2.11 6.16 -1.78
C ALA A 23 -1.90 4.81 -1.06
N ALA A 24 -1.05 4.74 -0.04
CA ALA A 24 -0.87 3.53 0.76
C ALA A 24 -2.14 3.17 1.54
N ARG A 25 -2.77 4.15 2.22
CA ARG A 25 -4.03 3.98 2.95
C ARG A 25 -5.17 3.53 2.06
N GLU A 26 -5.26 4.04 0.84
CA GLU A 26 -6.28 3.60 -0.12
C GLU A 26 -6.16 2.11 -0.44
N LYS A 27 -4.93 1.57 -0.57
CA LYS A 27 -4.73 0.12 -0.77
C LYS A 27 -5.16 -0.67 0.45
N ILE A 28 -4.81 -0.23 1.65
CA ILE A 28 -5.22 -0.88 2.90
C ILE A 28 -6.75 -0.85 3.04
N ALA A 29 -7.38 0.29 2.79
CA ALA A 29 -8.84 0.45 2.83
C ALA A 29 -9.56 -0.42 1.78
N ALA A 30 -8.94 -0.69 0.64
CA ALA A 30 -9.45 -1.62 -0.37
C ALA A 30 -9.33 -3.11 0.07
N GLY A 31 -8.69 -3.39 1.20
CA GLY A 31 -8.53 -4.72 1.79
C GLY A 31 -7.14 -5.34 1.61
N ALA A 32 -6.13 -4.56 1.23
CA ALA A 32 -4.75 -5.02 1.26
C ALA A 32 -4.26 -5.17 2.71
N SER A 33 -3.58 -6.28 3.01
CA SER A 33 -2.92 -6.52 4.29
C SER A 33 -1.49 -5.97 4.31
N LEU A 34 -0.87 -5.84 3.13
CA LEU A 34 0.48 -5.32 2.94
C LEU A 34 0.51 -4.41 1.71
N VAL A 35 1.54 -3.56 1.62
CA VAL A 35 1.81 -2.74 0.44
C VAL A 35 3.24 -2.92 -0.06
N GLN A 36 3.44 -2.85 -1.37
CA GLN A 36 4.78 -2.91 -1.99
C GLN A 36 5.03 -1.69 -2.87
N ILE A 37 6.20 -1.09 -2.71
CA ILE A 37 6.58 0.17 -3.35
C ILE A 37 7.82 -0.06 -4.21
N TYR A 38 7.78 0.42 -5.46
CA TYR A 38 8.95 0.44 -6.35
C TYR A 38 9.12 1.84 -6.96
N SER A 39 8.27 2.23 -7.91
CA SER A 39 8.43 3.52 -8.61
C SER A 39 8.38 4.71 -7.66
N GLY A 40 7.50 4.68 -6.65
CA GLY A 40 7.46 5.72 -5.61
C GLY A 40 8.78 5.87 -4.86
N PHE A 41 9.47 4.75 -4.58
CA PHE A 41 10.79 4.78 -3.95
C PHE A 41 11.86 5.34 -4.89
N ILE A 42 11.84 4.98 -6.18
CA ILE A 42 12.79 5.52 -7.17
C ILE A 42 12.66 7.05 -7.30
N PHE A 43 11.44 7.59 -7.31
CA PHE A 43 11.22 9.03 -7.52
C PHE A 43 11.26 9.87 -6.24
N LYS A 44 10.89 9.32 -5.08
CA LYS A 44 10.79 10.08 -3.82
C LYS A 44 11.80 9.66 -2.75
N GLY A 45 12.54 8.58 -3.00
CA GLY A 45 13.61 8.09 -2.14
C GLY A 45 13.15 7.53 -0.79
N PRO A 46 14.11 7.25 0.12
CA PRO A 46 13.83 6.75 1.47
C PRO A 46 12.88 7.58 2.34
N PRO A 47 12.80 8.92 2.24
CA PRO A 47 11.84 9.71 3.02
C PRO A 47 10.39 9.28 2.84
N LEU A 48 10.00 8.86 1.63
CA LEU A 48 8.66 8.32 1.36
C LEU A 48 8.35 7.10 2.24
N ILE A 49 9.31 6.19 2.39
CA ILE A 49 9.13 4.98 3.19
C ILE A 49 8.93 5.37 4.66
N LYS A 50 9.75 6.30 5.16
CA LYS A 50 9.60 6.80 6.54
C LYS A 50 8.25 7.47 6.76
N GLU A 51 7.81 8.30 5.81
CA GLU A 51 6.52 8.99 5.87
C GLU A 51 5.36 7.99 5.93
N ILE A 52 5.34 7.01 5.03
CA ILE A 52 4.32 5.95 4.99
C ILE A 52 4.33 5.13 6.28
N VAL A 53 5.47 4.60 6.72
CA VAL A 53 5.53 3.75 7.92
C VAL A 53 5.12 4.51 9.18
N THR A 54 5.38 5.82 9.25
CA THR A 54 5.04 6.64 10.41
C THR A 54 3.56 7.02 10.46
N HIS A 55 2.88 7.10 9.30
CA HIS A 55 1.55 7.70 9.21
C HIS A 55 0.51 6.81 8.51
N ILE A 56 0.82 5.58 8.12
CA ILE A 56 -0.15 4.69 7.46
C ILE A 56 -1.28 4.30 8.42
#